data_AF-A0A7I9VQL7-F1
#
_entry.id   AF-A0A7I9VQL7-F1
#
_cell.length_a   1.000
_cell.length_b   1.000
_cell.length_c   1.000
_cell.angle_alpha   90.00
_cell.angle_beta   90.00
_cell.angle_gamma   90.00
#
_symmetry.space_group_name_H-M   'P 1'
#
loop_
_entity.id
_entity.type
_entity.pdbx_description
1 polymer ?
#
loop_
_entity_poly.entity_id
_entity_poly.type
_entity_poly.pdbx_seq_one_letter_code
_entity_poly.pdbx_strand_id
1 'polypeptide(L)'
;MKSISRRELITHAGMALGGAVTATAFLGACGGSSRATAETTSPQVSDFPYRKFIPAGYALDKQAIQESAYQLYWAGGCGHGAYKSIMQHLAQTVGAPFNLLPLDACMYQGGGIAGYGSICGAINGALVAINSIVADSKARAAMMTDLIRWYEGTAFPSYVPAAINASEKATLDFSAANIAKLQIVPHSHLCHASRTQWCQHNGVAASSPDLSARCGRLTADVAGKAVELLTGYLATSAYTAAVPLDSTSAGCVGCHTSTRLNESVASGMRCDSCHPSNTTNHPL
;
A
#
# COMPACT_ATOMS: atom_id res chain seq x y z
N MET A 1 4.45 -46.38 37.95
CA MET A 1 4.05 -45.98 36.58
C MET A 1 5.04 -44.92 36.11
N LYS A 2 5.81 -45.17 35.04
CA LYS A 2 6.76 -44.20 34.49
C LYS A 2 5.99 -43.19 33.64
N SER A 3 6.17 -41.89 33.88
CA SER A 3 5.54 -40.83 33.08
C SER A 3 6.24 -40.73 31.72
N ILE A 4 5.51 -40.99 30.64
CA ILE A 4 5.98 -40.76 29.27
C ILE A 4 5.98 -39.25 29.01
N SER A 5 7.08 -38.72 28.47
CA SER A 5 7.17 -37.29 28.17
C SER A 5 6.60 -36.98 26.79
N ARG A 6 6.09 -35.74 26.60
CA ARG A 6 5.46 -35.28 25.35
C ARG A 6 6.33 -35.44 24.09
N ARG A 7 7.65 -35.60 24.22
CA ARG A 7 8.56 -35.87 23.09
C ARG A 7 8.53 -37.32 22.59
N GLU A 8 8.17 -38.29 23.42
CA GLU A 8 8.10 -39.71 23.02
C GLU A 8 6.79 -40.05 22.27
N LEU A 9 5.74 -39.27 22.50
CA LEU A 9 4.46 -39.39 21.79
C LEU A 9 4.56 -38.94 20.32
N ILE A 10 5.43 -37.96 20.02
CA ILE A 10 5.60 -37.41 18.67
C ILE A 10 6.49 -38.32 17.81
N THR A 11 7.41 -39.08 18.40
CA THR A 11 8.24 -40.04 17.65
C THR A 11 7.50 -41.34 17.30
N HIS A 12 6.43 -41.70 18.01
CA HIS A 12 5.67 -42.93 17.76
C HIS A 12 4.39 -42.73 16.92
N ALA A 13 3.97 -41.48 16.66
CA ALA A 13 2.84 -41.17 15.79
C ALA A 13 3.22 -40.98 14.30
N GLY A 14 4.51 -41.01 13.97
CA GLY A 14 5.02 -40.76 12.61
C GLY A 14 5.11 -41.96 11.67
N MET A 15 4.66 -43.15 12.08
CA MET A 15 4.77 -44.38 11.28
C MET A 15 3.49 -45.22 11.36
N ALA A 16 2.36 -44.71 10.88
CA ALA A 16 1.14 -45.52 10.72
C ALA A 16 0.11 -44.91 9.75
N LEU A 17 0.51 -44.46 8.56
CA LEU A 17 -0.41 -44.24 7.42
C LEU A 17 0.29 -44.61 6.11
N GLY A 18 0.57 -45.91 5.95
CA GLY A 18 1.03 -46.53 4.71
C GLY A 18 0.21 -47.79 4.46
N GLY A 19 -1.07 -47.61 4.15
CA GLY A 19 -1.99 -48.69 3.80
C GLY A 19 -1.75 -49.15 2.36
N ALA A 20 -1.33 -50.41 2.22
CA ALA A 20 -1.16 -51.10 0.95
C ALA A 20 -2.52 -51.36 0.26
N VAL A 21 -2.59 -51.07 -1.04
CA VAL A 21 -3.51 -51.73 -1.97
C VAL A 21 -2.69 -52.30 -3.11
N THR A 22 -2.66 -53.62 -3.20
CA THR A 22 -1.97 -54.41 -4.22
C THR A 22 -2.86 -54.67 -5.44
N ALA A 23 -2.23 -54.56 -6.61
CA ALA A 23 -2.47 -55.27 -7.86
C ALA A 23 -3.75 -55.02 -8.69
N THR A 24 -3.58 -54.48 -9.89
CA THR A 24 -3.75 -55.28 -11.13
C THR A 24 -3.14 -54.56 -12.33
N ALA A 25 -2.32 -55.29 -13.07
CA ALA A 25 -1.75 -54.88 -14.34
C ALA A 25 -2.81 -55.00 -15.45
N PHE A 26 -2.95 -53.96 -16.26
CA PHE A 26 -3.39 -54.09 -17.65
C PHE A 26 -2.38 -53.36 -18.54
N LEU A 27 -1.54 -54.15 -19.21
CA LEU A 27 -0.87 -53.74 -20.44
C LEU A 27 -1.93 -53.56 -21.53
N GLY A 28 -1.95 -52.40 -22.17
CA GLY A 28 -2.79 -52.19 -23.35
C GLY A 28 -2.69 -50.80 -23.95
N ALA A 29 -2.04 -50.75 -25.12
CA ALA A 29 -2.17 -49.76 -26.20
C ALA A 29 -1.26 -48.51 -26.15
N CYS A 30 -0.23 -48.62 -26.99
CA CYS A 30 0.60 -47.56 -27.55
C CYS A 30 -0.22 -46.36 -28.03
N GLY A 31 0.21 -45.18 -27.63
CA GLY A 31 -0.34 -43.90 -28.07
C GLY A 31 0.38 -42.76 -27.38
N GLY A 32 1.70 -42.75 -27.48
CA GLY A 32 2.57 -41.70 -26.94
C GLY A 32 2.29 -40.36 -27.60
N SER A 33 1.26 -39.68 -27.13
CA SER A 33 1.21 -38.22 -27.11
C SER A 33 1.59 -37.81 -25.70
N SER A 34 2.90 -37.65 -25.47
CA SER A 34 3.40 -36.80 -24.40
C SER A 34 2.97 -35.37 -24.70
N ARG A 35 1.70 -35.08 -24.47
CA ARG A 35 1.22 -33.73 -24.29
C ARG A 35 1.91 -33.28 -23.02
N ALA A 36 3.00 -32.52 -23.17
CA ALA A 36 3.56 -31.77 -22.08
C ALA A 36 2.42 -30.89 -21.56
N THR A 37 1.73 -31.37 -20.54
CA THR A 37 0.94 -30.51 -19.68
C THR A 37 1.98 -29.55 -19.11
N ALA A 38 2.00 -28.32 -19.60
CA ALA A 38 2.64 -27.25 -18.87
C ALA A 38 2.07 -27.36 -17.45
N GLU A 39 2.90 -27.80 -16.50
CA GLU A 39 2.55 -27.71 -15.09
C GLU A 39 2.38 -26.21 -14.82
N THR A 40 1.14 -25.73 -14.88
CA THR A 40 0.75 -24.51 -14.20
C THR A 40 0.92 -24.81 -12.72
N THR A 41 2.13 -24.66 -12.23
CA THR A 41 2.43 -24.73 -10.81
C THR A 41 1.62 -23.61 -10.16
N SER A 42 0.67 -23.98 -9.30
CA SER A 42 -0.13 -23.02 -8.54
C SER A 42 0.78 -21.98 -7.88
N PRO A 43 0.38 -20.69 -7.83
CA PRO A 43 1.21 -19.67 -7.20
C PRO A 43 1.60 -20.05 -5.77
N GLN A 44 2.86 -19.84 -5.42
CA GLN A 44 3.43 -20.13 -4.12
C GLN A 44 3.71 -18.84 -3.34
N VAL A 45 3.74 -18.91 -2.02
CA VAL A 45 4.11 -17.75 -1.17
C VAL A 45 5.52 -17.23 -1.50
N SER A 46 6.43 -18.14 -1.89
CA SER A 46 7.79 -17.81 -2.32
C SER A 46 7.86 -16.99 -3.62
N ASP A 47 6.74 -16.84 -4.34
CA ASP A 47 6.68 -16.05 -5.57
C ASP A 47 6.54 -14.55 -5.31
N PHE A 48 6.50 -14.12 -4.05
CA PHE A 48 6.51 -12.72 -3.69
C PHE A 48 7.84 -12.03 -4.07
N PRO A 49 7.83 -10.85 -4.71
CA PRO A 49 6.69 -10.09 -5.23
C PRO A 49 6.07 -10.69 -6.51
N TYR A 50 4.76 -10.54 -6.68
CA TYR A 50 3.94 -11.26 -7.66
C TYR A 50 3.94 -10.69 -9.09
N ARG A 51 4.96 -9.91 -9.48
CA ARG A 51 5.03 -9.26 -10.81
C ARG A 51 4.79 -10.22 -11.97
N LYS A 52 5.35 -11.45 -11.88
CA LYS A 52 5.36 -12.44 -12.96
C LYS A 52 3.96 -12.94 -13.37
N PHE A 53 2.97 -12.75 -12.50
CA PHE A 53 1.58 -13.15 -12.77
C PHE A 53 0.77 -12.06 -13.48
N ILE A 54 1.28 -10.83 -13.55
CA ILE A 54 0.63 -9.73 -14.27
C ILE A 54 1.06 -9.79 -15.74
N PRO A 55 0.11 -9.91 -16.69
CA PRO A 55 0.43 -9.97 -18.12
C PRO A 55 1.27 -8.77 -18.59
N ALA A 56 2.12 -8.99 -19.59
CA ALA A 56 2.81 -7.89 -20.26
C ALA A 56 1.80 -6.95 -20.93
N GLY A 57 2.01 -5.64 -20.83
CA GLY A 57 1.07 -4.64 -21.35
C GLY A 57 -0.23 -4.49 -20.55
N TYR A 58 -0.36 -5.16 -19.41
CA TYR A 58 -1.50 -4.97 -18.52
C TYR A 58 -1.57 -3.54 -18.01
N ALA A 59 -2.74 -2.91 -18.12
CA ALA A 59 -3.02 -1.57 -17.62
C ALA A 59 -3.99 -1.64 -16.45
N LEU A 60 -3.63 -0.98 -15.35
CA LEU A 60 -4.52 -0.81 -14.20
C LEU A 60 -5.57 0.26 -14.52
N ASP A 61 -6.84 -0.01 -14.20
CA ASP A 61 -7.90 0.98 -14.34
C ASP A 61 -7.85 1.97 -13.17
N LYS A 62 -7.18 3.10 -13.38
CA LYS A 62 -7.03 4.17 -12.38
C LYS A 62 -8.39 4.63 -11.86
N GLN A 63 -9.36 4.90 -12.74
CA GLN A 63 -10.65 5.47 -12.32
C GLN A 63 -11.44 4.47 -11.48
N ALA A 64 -11.53 3.21 -11.91
CA ALA A 64 -12.22 2.18 -11.15
C ALA A 64 -11.56 1.92 -9.79
N ILE A 65 -10.22 1.94 -9.74
CA ILE A 65 -9.47 1.78 -8.48
C ILE A 65 -9.68 2.98 -7.55
N GLN A 66 -9.68 4.21 -8.06
CA GLN A 66 -9.94 5.40 -7.24
C GLN A 66 -11.34 5.37 -6.63
N GLU A 67 -12.36 5.07 -7.44
CA GLU A 67 -13.74 4.93 -6.94
C GLU A 67 -13.82 3.82 -5.90
N SER A 68 -13.25 2.64 -6.19
CA SER A 68 -13.21 1.53 -5.24
C SER A 68 -12.49 1.89 -3.94
N ALA A 69 -11.39 2.63 -4.00
CA ALA A 69 -10.62 3.05 -2.83
C ALA A 69 -11.44 4.00 -1.93
N TYR A 70 -12.16 4.94 -2.53
CA TYR A 70 -13.08 5.82 -1.81
C TYR A 70 -14.20 5.00 -1.13
N GLN A 71 -14.82 4.05 -1.83
CA GLN A 71 -15.89 3.23 -1.24
C GLN A 71 -15.35 2.32 -0.11
N LEU A 72 -14.20 1.68 -0.31
CA LEU A 72 -13.59 0.76 0.64
C LEU A 72 -12.99 1.44 1.87
N TYR A 73 -12.72 2.74 1.81
CA TYR A 73 -12.41 3.54 3.00
C TYR A 73 -13.50 3.41 4.06
N TRP A 74 -14.78 3.44 3.66
CA TRP A 74 -15.90 3.34 4.59
C TRP A 74 -16.09 1.93 5.18
N ALA A 75 -15.47 0.92 4.57
CA ALA A 75 -15.51 -0.47 5.07
C ALA A 75 -14.36 -0.81 6.04
N GLY A 76 -13.20 -0.14 5.95
CA GLY A 76 -12.03 -0.54 6.74
C GLY A 76 -10.95 0.53 6.95
N GLY A 77 -11.24 1.79 6.61
CA GLY A 77 -10.32 2.91 6.74
C GLY A 77 -9.35 3.05 5.57
N CYS A 78 -8.43 4.01 5.70
CA CYS A 78 -7.61 4.50 4.58
C CYS A 78 -6.59 3.48 4.04
N GLY A 79 -5.91 2.73 4.90
CA GLY A 79 -4.97 1.69 4.43
C GLY A 79 -5.67 0.51 3.78
N HIS A 80 -6.82 0.10 4.33
CA HIS A 80 -7.69 -0.90 3.71
C HIS A 80 -8.15 -0.44 2.32
N GLY A 81 -8.70 0.76 2.19
CA GLY A 81 -9.20 1.27 0.92
C GLY A 81 -8.12 1.34 -0.17
N ALA A 82 -6.94 1.88 0.16
CA ALA A 82 -5.84 1.98 -0.80
C ALA A 82 -5.27 0.62 -1.22
N TYR A 83 -5.02 -0.28 -0.26
CA TYR A 83 -4.50 -1.62 -0.56
C TYR A 83 -5.52 -2.47 -1.32
N LYS A 84 -6.72 -2.60 -0.75
CA LYS A 84 -7.74 -3.51 -1.26
C LYS A 84 -8.22 -3.12 -2.63
N SER A 85 -8.41 -1.83 -2.93
CA SER A 85 -8.85 -1.40 -4.27
C SER A 85 -7.90 -1.87 -5.38
N ILE A 86 -6.58 -1.73 -5.17
CA ILE A 86 -5.56 -2.16 -6.14
C ILE A 86 -5.51 -3.70 -6.23
N MET A 87 -5.41 -4.38 -5.09
CA MET A 87 -5.24 -5.83 -5.07
C MET A 87 -6.51 -6.58 -5.50
N GLN A 88 -7.69 -6.06 -5.14
CA GLN A 88 -8.98 -6.59 -5.58
C GLN A 88 -9.18 -6.40 -7.07
N HIS A 89 -8.78 -5.26 -7.64
CA HIS A 89 -8.82 -5.07 -9.09
C HIS A 89 -7.99 -6.17 -9.79
N LEU A 90 -6.74 -6.39 -9.36
CA LEU A 90 -5.91 -7.49 -9.88
C LEU A 90 -6.53 -8.87 -9.63
N ALA A 91 -7.14 -9.11 -8.46
CA ALA A 91 -7.83 -10.37 -8.18
C ALA A 91 -8.98 -10.65 -9.16
N GLN A 92 -9.70 -9.60 -9.57
CA GLN A 92 -10.85 -9.70 -10.47
C GLN A 92 -10.44 -9.83 -11.95
N THR A 93 -9.35 -9.17 -12.36
CA THR A 93 -8.96 -9.06 -13.77
C THR A 93 -7.79 -9.97 -14.17
N VAL A 94 -6.93 -10.34 -13.22
CA VAL A 94 -5.76 -11.22 -13.42
C VAL A 94 -5.96 -12.58 -12.75
N GLY A 95 -6.62 -12.61 -11.59
CA GLY A 95 -6.87 -13.85 -10.84
C GLY A 95 -5.75 -14.19 -9.85
N ALA A 96 -5.26 -15.43 -9.88
CA ALA A 96 -4.24 -15.88 -8.94
C ALA A 96 -2.86 -15.26 -9.24
N PRO A 97 -2.06 -14.90 -8.22
CA PRO A 97 -2.28 -15.12 -6.78
C PRO A 97 -3.13 -14.06 -6.09
N PHE A 98 -3.52 -12.97 -6.77
CA PHE A 98 -4.15 -11.82 -6.14
C PHE A 98 -5.47 -12.16 -5.45
N ASN A 99 -6.25 -13.10 -6.01
CA ASN A 99 -7.47 -13.62 -5.40
C ASN A 99 -7.25 -14.56 -4.20
N LEU A 100 -6.01 -14.90 -3.86
CA LEU A 100 -5.63 -15.70 -2.69
C LEU A 100 -5.05 -14.85 -1.55
N LEU A 101 -4.81 -13.56 -1.79
CA LEU A 101 -4.21 -12.66 -0.80
C LEU A 101 -5.25 -12.20 0.23
N PRO A 102 -4.83 -11.93 1.47
CA PRO A 102 -5.73 -11.39 2.49
C PRO A 102 -6.04 -9.91 2.19
N LEU A 103 -7.07 -9.67 1.38
CA LEU A 103 -7.45 -8.33 0.91
C LEU A 103 -7.79 -7.35 2.03
N ASP A 104 -8.17 -7.85 3.22
CA ASP A 104 -8.51 -7.04 4.38
C ASP A 104 -7.32 -6.81 5.35
N ALA A 105 -6.11 -7.28 5.01
CA ALA A 105 -4.96 -7.24 5.91
C ALA A 105 -4.52 -5.83 6.35
N CYS A 106 -4.88 -4.79 5.59
CA CYS A 106 -4.43 -3.41 5.86
C CYS A 106 -5.42 -2.56 6.68
N MET A 107 -6.46 -3.14 7.29
CA MET A 107 -7.43 -2.40 8.12
C MET A 107 -6.79 -1.74 9.36
N TYR A 108 -5.77 -2.36 9.95
CA TYR A 108 -5.07 -1.83 11.14
C TYR A 108 -4.44 -0.45 10.92
N GLN A 109 -4.21 -0.06 9.66
CA GLN A 109 -3.50 1.18 9.29
C GLN A 109 -4.36 2.43 9.44
N GLY A 110 -5.66 2.28 9.74
CA GLY A 110 -6.59 3.38 10.00
C GLY A 110 -6.09 4.35 11.06
N GLY A 111 -6.27 5.66 10.81
CA GLY A 111 -5.89 6.71 11.77
C GLY A 111 -4.39 6.81 12.05
N GLY A 112 -3.53 6.29 11.17
CA GLY A 112 -2.09 6.27 11.38
C GLY A 112 -1.66 5.14 12.31
N ILE A 113 -2.12 3.92 12.01
CA ILE A 113 -1.98 2.69 12.80
C ILE A 113 -2.79 2.76 14.09
N ALA A 114 -3.96 2.11 14.10
CA ALA A 114 -4.88 2.05 15.25
C ALA A 114 -5.19 3.42 15.89
N GLY A 115 -5.26 4.49 15.09
CA GLY A 115 -5.51 5.84 15.59
C GLY A 115 -4.31 6.56 16.22
N TYR A 116 -3.11 5.98 16.20
CA TYR A 116 -1.91 6.56 16.83
C TYR A 116 -1.40 7.84 16.15
N GLY A 117 -1.76 8.06 14.88
CA GLY A 117 -1.36 9.26 14.14
C GLY A 117 0.03 9.18 13.49
N SER A 118 0.61 7.99 13.34
CA SER A 118 1.85 7.75 12.58
C SER A 118 1.66 7.90 11.06
N ILE A 119 2.34 7.13 10.21
CA ILE A 119 2.19 7.20 8.74
C ILE A 119 0.73 7.15 8.29
N CYS A 120 0.34 8.00 7.33
CA CYS A 120 -0.99 7.96 6.74
C CYS A 120 -1.32 6.56 6.21
N GLY A 121 -2.46 6.01 6.64
CA GLY A 121 -2.86 4.66 6.28
C GLY A 121 -3.00 4.47 4.77
N ALA A 122 -3.55 5.44 4.04
CA ALA A 122 -3.66 5.36 2.58
C ALA A 122 -2.29 5.18 1.89
N ILE A 123 -1.27 5.92 2.37
CA ILE A 123 0.11 5.75 1.89
C ILE A 123 0.56 4.33 2.19
N ASN A 124 0.50 3.90 3.45
CA ASN A 124 0.98 2.59 3.86
C ASN A 124 0.32 1.44 3.08
N GLY A 125 -1.00 1.50 2.85
CA GLY A 125 -1.74 0.51 2.08
C GLY A 125 -1.30 0.44 0.62
N ALA A 126 -1.09 1.61 -0.01
CA ALA A 126 -0.53 1.69 -1.35
C ALA A 126 0.91 1.18 -1.42
N LEU A 127 1.75 1.44 -0.40
CA LEU A 127 3.10 0.88 -0.31
C LEU A 127 3.08 -0.64 -0.22
N VAL A 128 2.14 -1.24 0.54
CA VAL A 128 1.98 -2.71 0.58
C VAL A 128 1.62 -3.26 -0.80
N ALA A 129 0.75 -2.59 -1.55
CA ALA A 129 0.41 -2.99 -2.92
C ALA A 129 1.64 -2.89 -3.85
N ILE A 130 2.39 -1.79 -3.80
CA ILE A 130 3.65 -1.62 -4.55
C ILE A 130 4.65 -2.72 -4.18
N ASN A 131 4.81 -3.03 -2.89
CA ASN A 131 5.69 -4.10 -2.41
C ASN A 131 5.31 -5.47 -2.97
N SER A 132 4.01 -5.70 -3.14
CA SER A 132 3.46 -6.95 -3.65
C SER A 132 3.62 -7.10 -5.16
N ILE A 133 3.82 -6.01 -5.89
CA ILE A 133 3.83 -5.99 -7.37
C ILE A 133 5.23 -5.76 -7.94
N VAL A 134 6.07 -4.92 -7.32
CA VAL A 134 7.34 -4.47 -7.90
C VAL A 134 8.47 -5.40 -7.46
N ALA A 135 8.92 -6.27 -8.37
CA ALA A 135 9.96 -7.26 -8.09
C ALA A 135 11.35 -6.64 -7.91
N ASP A 136 11.74 -5.70 -8.78
CA ASP A 136 13.03 -5.02 -8.69
C ASP A 136 13.11 -4.15 -7.43
N SER A 137 14.14 -4.37 -6.61
CA SER A 137 14.25 -3.73 -5.30
C SER A 137 14.55 -2.23 -5.38
N LYS A 138 15.30 -1.80 -6.39
CA LYS A 138 15.65 -0.38 -6.58
C LYS A 138 14.44 0.41 -7.08
N ALA A 139 13.74 -0.10 -8.08
CA ALA A 139 12.49 0.45 -8.59
C ALA A 139 11.45 0.52 -7.47
N ARG A 140 11.31 -0.55 -6.68
CA ARG A 140 10.38 -0.60 -5.56
C ARG A 140 10.67 0.48 -4.52
N ALA A 141 11.93 0.59 -4.07
CA ALA A 141 12.32 1.61 -3.09
C ALA A 141 12.09 3.03 -3.63
N ALA A 142 12.53 3.31 -4.87
CA ALA A 142 12.34 4.61 -5.52
C ALA A 142 10.86 4.99 -5.64
N MET A 143 10.02 4.07 -6.09
CA MET A 143 8.58 4.30 -6.26
C MET A 143 7.87 4.56 -4.93
N MET A 144 8.21 3.79 -3.90
CA MET A 144 7.69 4.00 -2.54
C MET A 144 8.08 5.38 -2.00
N THR A 145 9.34 5.77 -2.16
CA THR A 145 9.81 7.11 -1.76
C THR A 145 9.12 8.22 -2.53
N ASP A 146 8.94 8.07 -3.84
CA ASP A 146 8.27 9.08 -4.67
C ASP A 146 6.79 9.25 -4.29
N LEU A 147 6.08 8.16 -3.97
CA LEU A 147 4.71 8.25 -3.50
C LEU A 147 4.60 9.04 -2.18
N ILE A 148 5.52 8.79 -1.25
CA ILE A 148 5.58 9.50 0.05
C ILE A 148 5.89 10.98 -0.18
N ARG A 149 6.89 11.31 -1.00
CA ARG A 149 7.27 12.71 -1.26
C ARG A 149 6.21 13.46 -2.06
N TRP A 150 5.58 12.81 -3.02
CA TRP A 150 4.43 13.37 -3.74
C TRP A 150 3.31 13.72 -2.77
N TYR A 151 3.01 12.84 -1.81
CA TYR A 151 2.01 13.11 -0.79
C TYR A 151 2.37 14.34 0.06
N GLU A 152 3.62 14.48 0.47
CA GLU A 152 4.07 15.64 1.26
C GLU A 152 3.93 16.98 0.52
N GLY A 153 4.02 16.96 -0.81
CA GLY A 153 3.95 18.15 -1.66
C GLY A 153 2.62 18.41 -2.37
N THR A 154 1.63 17.51 -2.25
CA THR A 154 0.36 17.61 -2.99
C THR A 154 -0.79 18.06 -2.11
N ALA A 155 -1.66 18.91 -2.65
CA ALA A 155 -2.83 19.42 -1.94
C ALA A 155 -3.98 18.39 -1.94
N PHE A 156 -4.56 18.13 -0.77
CA PHE A 156 -5.63 17.13 -0.59
C PHE A 156 -6.84 17.68 0.18
N PRO A 157 -8.05 17.16 -0.09
CA PRO A 157 -8.39 16.10 -1.05
C PRO A 157 -8.67 16.61 -2.46
N SER A 158 -8.40 15.83 -3.51
CA SER A 158 -8.68 16.18 -4.91
C SER A 158 -9.78 15.32 -5.56
N TYR A 159 -9.96 14.09 -5.10
CA TYR A 159 -10.93 13.17 -5.68
C TYR A 159 -12.38 13.57 -5.38
N VAL A 160 -13.23 13.55 -6.42
CA VAL A 160 -14.68 13.65 -6.31
C VAL A 160 -15.28 12.30 -6.75
N PRO A 161 -15.94 11.55 -5.84
CA PRO A 161 -16.49 10.26 -6.18
C PRO A 161 -17.68 10.37 -7.13
N ALA A 162 -17.89 9.35 -7.96
CA ALA A 162 -19.07 9.27 -8.82
C ALA A 162 -20.36 9.10 -8.02
N ALA A 163 -20.29 8.37 -6.89
CA ALA A 163 -21.39 8.19 -5.97
C ALA A 163 -20.91 8.38 -4.52
N ILE A 164 -21.55 9.28 -3.77
CA ILE A 164 -21.26 9.47 -2.35
C ILE A 164 -21.66 8.20 -1.58
N ASN A 165 -20.74 7.70 -0.75
CA ASN A 165 -21.01 6.52 0.06
C ASN A 165 -22.13 6.81 1.08
N ALA A 166 -23.02 5.84 1.31
CA ALA A 166 -24.15 6.00 2.23
C ALA A 166 -23.73 6.30 3.69
N SER A 167 -22.54 5.88 4.09
CA SER A 167 -21.96 6.15 5.41
C SER A 167 -21.35 7.55 5.54
N GLU A 168 -21.17 8.28 4.43
CA GLU A 168 -20.67 9.64 4.47
C GLU A 168 -21.72 10.60 5.06
N LYS A 169 -21.28 11.46 5.98
CA LYS A 169 -22.10 12.46 6.70
C LYS A 169 -21.44 13.84 6.72
N ALA A 170 -20.67 14.16 5.67
CA ALA A 170 -19.98 15.44 5.54
C ALA A 170 -20.97 16.62 5.61
N THR A 171 -20.53 17.72 6.21
CA THR A 171 -21.25 18.99 6.25
C THR A 171 -20.61 20.04 5.33
N LEU A 172 -19.30 19.92 5.07
CA LEU A 172 -18.59 20.71 4.06
C LEU A 172 -18.93 20.26 2.64
N ASP A 173 -18.90 21.19 1.69
CA ASP A 173 -19.16 20.89 0.29
C ASP A 173 -17.89 20.40 -0.44
N PHE A 174 -17.81 19.08 -0.61
CA PHE A 174 -16.77 18.41 -1.39
C PHE A 174 -17.12 18.21 -2.87
N SER A 175 -18.07 18.98 -3.42
CA SER A 175 -18.38 18.98 -4.85
C SER A 175 -17.19 19.47 -5.68
N ALA A 176 -17.19 19.14 -6.98
CA ALA A 176 -16.16 19.59 -7.91
C ALA A 176 -15.99 21.13 -7.94
N ALA A 177 -17.05 21.89 -7.63
CA ALA A 177 -17.01 23.34 -7.59
C ALA A 177 -16.31 23.91 -6.34
N ASN A 178 -16.26 23.16 -5.23
CA ASN A 178 -15.82 23.67 -3.93
C ASN A 178 -14.65 22.90 -3.31
N ILE A 179 -14.36 21.67 -3.75
CA ILE A 179 -13.31 20.84 -3.16
C ILE A 179 -11.93 21.52 -3.13
N ALA A 180 -11.58 22.31 -4.15
CA ALA A 180 -10.31 23.03 -4.22
C ALA A 180 -10.11 24.03 -3.06
N LYS A 181 -11.20 24.59 -2.51
CA LYS A 181 -11.15 25.52 -1.37
C LYS A 181 -10.88 24.80 -0.04
N LEU A 182 -11.10 23.48 0.00
CA LEU A 182 -10.90 22.66 1.18
C LEU A 182 -9.49 22.05 1.23
N GLN A 183 -8.71 22.22 0.16
CA GLN A 183 -7.41 21.57 0.02
C GLN A 183 -6.33 22.27 0.82
N ILE A 184 -5.47 21.47 1.45
CA ILE A 184 -4.16 21.93 1.92
C ILE A 184 -3.08 20.93 1.53
N VAL A 185 -1.85 21.43 1.37
CA VAL A 185 -0.66 20.59 1.29
C VAL A 185 -0.30 20.15 2.72
N PRO A 186 -0.14 18.84 3.00
CA PRO A 186 0.06 18.37 4.37
C PRO A 186 1.47 18.61 4.91
N HIS A 187 2.45 18.82 4.02
CA HIS A 187 3.88 18.96 4.34
C HIS A 187 4.47 17.82 5.19
N SER A 188 3.75 16.71 5.34
CA SER A 188 4.13 15.57 6.16
C SER A 188 3.34 14.34 5.74
N HIS A 189 3.98 13.18 5.68
CA HIS A 189 3.30 11.89 5.51
C HIS A 189 2.69 11.35 6.82
N LEU A 190 2.92 12.02 7.96
CA LEU A 190 2.31 11.66 9.23
C LEU A 190 0.83 12.05 9.25
N CYS A 191 -0.01 11.07 9.61
CA CYS A 191 -1.44 11.18 9.73
C CYS A 191 -1.84 12.26 10.75
N HIS A 192 -1.14 12.33 11.89
CA HIS A 192 -1.34 13.37 12.90
C HIS A 192 -1.20 14.77 12.29
N ALA A 193 -0.06 15.08 11.68
CA ALA A 193 0.22 16.39 11.11
C ALA A 193 -0.77 16.72 9.98
N SER A 194 -0.95 15.79 9.04
CA SER A 194 -1.84 15.97 7.88
C SER A 194 -3.29 16.23 8.27
N ARG A 195 -3.85 15.45 9.20
CA ARG A 195 -5.25 15.59 9.63
C ARG A 195 -5.46 16.86 10.46
N THR A 196 -4.55 17.14 11.39
CA THR A 196 -4.69 18.27 12.31
C THR A 196 -4.63 19.60 11.57
N GLN A 197 -3.66 19.75 10.65
CA GLN A 197 -3.55 20.97 9.84
C GLN A 197 -4.78 21.17 8.94
N TRP A 198 -5.31 20.10 8.34
CA TRP A 198 -6.49 20.19 7.49
C TRP A 198 -7.73 20.60 8.27
N CYS A 199 -7.91 20.02 9.47
CA CYS A 199 -8.99 20.39 10.39
C CYS A 199 -8.91 21.85 10.82
N GLN A 200 -7.72 22.33 11.17
CA GLN A 200 -7.49 23.74 11.55
C GLN A 200 -7.81 24.68 10.38
N HIS A 201 -7.34 24.37 9.18
CA HIS A 201 -7.59 25.18 7.99
C HIS A 201 -9.08 25.32 7.67
N ASN A 202 -9.83 24.23 7.79
CA ASN A 202 -11.25 24.17 7.44
C ASN A 202 -12.19 24.46 8.63
N GLY A 203 -11.65 24.76 9.82
CA GLY A 203 -12.45 25.09 11.00
C GLY A 203 -13.31 23.94 11.53
N VAL A 204 -12.86 22.69 11.38
CA VAL A 204 -13.62 21.49 11.82
C VAL A 204 -12.87 20.67 12.88
N ALA A 205 -13.61 19.93 13.70
CA ALA A 205 -13.03 19.08 14.73
C ALA A 205 -12.30 17.85 14.15
N ALA A 206 -11.29 17.33 14.86
CA ALA A 206 -10.53 16.14 14.47
C ALA A 206 -11.33 14.82 14.53
N SER A 207 -12.54 14.85 15.12
CA SER A 207 -13.52 13.77 15.14
C SER A 207 -14.69 14.01 14.17
N SER A 208 -14.67 15.09 13.39
CA SER A 208 -15.77 15.46 12.50
C SER A 208 -16.00 14.46 11.37
N PRO A 209 -17.25 14.32 10.89
CA PRO A 209 -17.53 13.54 9.68
C PRO A 209 -16.85 14.14 8.44
N ASP A 210 -16.58 15.45 8.43
CA ASP A 210 -15.85 16.15 7.37
C ASP A 210 -14.43 15.64 7.19
N LEU A 211 -13.71 15.41 8.30
CA LEU A 211 -12.39 14.80 8.25
C LEU A 211 -12.44 13.38 7.69
N SER A 212 -13.47 12.61 8.05
CA SER A 212 -13.67 11.27 7.50
C SER A 212 -13.93 11.31 6.00
N ALA A 213 -14.77 12.24 5.52
CA ALA A 213 -15.04 12.45 4.10
C ALA A 213 -13.78 12.88 3.33
N ARG A 214 -12.95 13.74 3.91
CA ARG A 214 -11.63 14.10 3.39
C ARG A 214 -10.70 12.90 3.30
N CYS A 215 -10.60 12.09 4.36
CA CYS A 215 -9.75 10.89 4.38
C CYS A 215 -10.20 9.83 3.36
N GLY A 216 -11.51 9.67 3.11
CA GLY A 216 -12.01 8.81 2.05
C GLY A 216 -11.56 9.25 0.66
N ARG A 217 -11.67 10.54 0.35
CA ARG A 217 -11.21 11.10 -0.94
C ARG A 217 -9.70 11.04 -1.09
N LEU A 218 -8.96 11.37 -0.02
CA LEU A 218 -7.51 11.20 0.01
C LEU A 218 -7.08 9.75 -0.24
N THR A 219 -7.84 8.77 0.25
CA THR A 219 -7.56 7.36 0.00
C THR A 219 -7.64 7.04 -1.50
N ALA A 220 -8.61 7.60 -2.21
CA ALA A 220 -8.70 7.52 -3.66
C ALA A 220 -7.58 8.29 -4.38
N ASP A 221 -7.21 9.49 -3.91
CA ASP A 221 -6.08 10.24 -4.49
C ASP A 221 -4.78 9.42 -4.43
N VAL A 222 -4.48 8.83 -3.27
CA VAL A 222 -3.27 8.03 -3.05
C VAL A 222 -3.30 6.73 -3.87
N ALA A 223 -4.43 6.02 -3.91
CA ALA A 223 -4.57 4.82 -4.74
C ALA A 223 -4.38 5.15 -6.23
N GLY A 224 -4.96 6.25 -6.70
CA GLY A 224 -4.81 6.73 -8.08
C GLY A 224 -3.37 7.09 -8.43
N LYS A 225 -2.63 7.73 -7.51
CA LYS A 225 -1.20 7.99 -7.73
C LYS A 225 -0.39 6.71 -7.74
N ALA A 226 -0.64 5.76 -6.83
CA ALA A 226 0.04 4.47 -6.83
C ALA A 226 -0.18 3.71 -8.15
N VAL A 227 -1.40 3.72 -8.69
CA VAL A 227 -1.73 3.14 -10.00
C VAL A 227 -0.95 3.81 -11.13
N GLU A 228 -0.83 5.14 -11.12
CA GLU A 228 -0.05 5.88 -12.13
C GLU A 228 1.43 5.45 -12.11
N LEU A 229 2.03 5.35 -10.93
CA LEU A 229 3.42 4.90 -10.76
C LEU A 229 3.59 3.43 -11.21
N LEU A 230 2.66 2.56 -10.81
CA LEU A 230 2.68 1.15 -11.18
C LEU A 230 2.48 0.95 -12.68
N THR A 231 1.62 1.73 -13.34
CA THR A 231 1.36 1.61 -14.78
C THR A 231 2.62 1.88 -15.60
N GLY A 232 3.39 2.92 -15.24
CA GLY A 232 4.68 3.19 -15.88
C GLY A 232 5.68 2.03 -15.73
N TYR A 233 5.74 1.43 -14.53
CA TYR A 233 6.58 0.27 -14.26
C TYR A 233 6.08 -1.00 -14.97
N LEU A 234 4.78 -1.27 -15.00
CA LEU A 234 4.23 -2.47 -15.65
C LEU A 234 4.47 -2.46 -17.17
N ALA A 235 4.51 -1.28 -17.78
CA ALA A 235 4.81 -1.11 -19.20
C ALA A 235 6.28 -1.36 -19.56
N THR A 236 7.22 -0.97 -18.70
CA THR A 236 8.66 -0.94 -19.03
C THR A 236 9.54 -1.85 -18.18
N SER A 237 9.00 -2.37 -17.08
CA SER A 237 9.74 -3.01 -15.97
C SER A 237 10.88 -2.16 -15.41
N ALA A 238 10.83 -0.85 -15.65
CA ALA A 238 11.80 0.12 -15.18
C ALA A 238 11.08 1.24 -14.44
N TYR A 239 11.76 1.79 -13.44
CA TYR A 239 11.30 2.97 -12.73
C TYR A 239 12.51 3.81 -12.34
N THR A 240 12.43 5.12 -12.56
CA THR A 240 13.43 6.08 -12.12
C THR A 240 12.75 7.07 -11.20
N ALA A 241 13.41 7.38 -10.08
CA ALA A 241 12.89 8.33 -9.11
C ALA A 241 12.65 9.69 -9.79
N ALA A 242 11.48 10.26 -9.55
CA ALA A 242 11.01 11.49 -10.18
C ALA A 242 10.68 12.59 -9.16
N VAL A 243 10.51 12.27 -7.87
CA VAL A 243 10.15 13.24 -6.85
C VAL A 243 11.34 13.49 -5.93
N PRO A 244 12.02 14.65 -6.04
CA PRO A 244 13.13 14.97 -5.16
C PRO A 244 12.64 15.23 -3.73
N LEU A 245 13.55 15.16 -2.77
CA LEU A 245 13.32 15.71 -1.44
C LEU A 245 13.02 17.21 -1.58
N ASP A 246 12.15 17.76 -0.73
CA ASP A 246 11.88 19.20 -0.77
C ASP A 246 13.16 20.01 -0.55
N SER A 247 13.21 21.22 -1.10
CA SER A 247 14.42 22.04 -1.12
C SER A 247 14.96 22.35 0.27
N THR A 248 14.08 22.51 1.26
CA THR A 248 14.47 22.83 2.63
C THR A 248 15.21 21.65 3.25
N SER A 249 14.59 20.47 3.21
CA SER A 249 15.17 19.24 3.76
C SER A 249 16.41 18.81 2.97
N ALA A 250 16.44 19.05 1.66
CA ALA A 250 17.62 18.82 0.81
C ALA A 250 18.82 19.67 1.27
N GLY A 251 18.59 20.90 1.72
CA GLY A 251 19.62 21.75 2.34
C GLY A 251 20.14 21.16 3.66
N CYS A 252 19.23 20.70 4.54
CA CYS A 252 19.59 20.12 5.83
C CYS A 252 20.48 18.87 5.67
N VAL A 253 20.10 17.95 4.78
CA VAL A 253 20.86 16.69 4.57
C VAL A 253 22.19 16.87 3.84
N GLY A 254 22.53 18.10 3.41
CA GLY A 254 23.88 18.44 2.95
C GLY A 254 24.92 18.33 4.06
N CYS A 255 24.53 18.62 5.31
CA CYS A 255 25.37 18.44 6.50
C CYS A 255 24.85 17.31 7.39
N HIS A 256 23.52 17.19 7.56
CA HIS A 256 22.89 16.20 8.44
C HIS A 256 22.71 14.85 7.74
N THR A 257 23.78 14.06 7.67
CA THR A 257 23.78 12.72 7.06
C THR A 257 23.74 11.62 8.12
N SER A 258 23.26 10.43 7.76
CA SER A 258 23.28 9.26 8.65
C SER A 258 24.69 8.80 9.06
N THR A 259 25.73 9.33 8.42
CA THR A 259 27.13 8.92 8.61
C THR A 259 27.94 9.85 9.52
N ARG A 260 27.42 11.03 9.88
CA ARG A 260 28.11 11.97 10.78
C ARG A 260 27.66 11.76 12.22
N LEU A 261 28.59 11.57 13.15
CA LEU A 261 28.28 11.21 14.55
C LEU A 261 27.48 12.29 15.31
N ASN A 262 27.82 13.58 15.14
CA ASN A 262 27.22 14.67 15.92
C ASN A 262 26.13 15.45 15.17
N GLU A 263 25.91 15.12 13.90
CA GLU A 263 24.92 15.74 13.01
C GLU A 263 23.99 14.67 12.41
N SER A 264 23.97 13.47 13.00
CA SER A 264 23.33 12.30 12.41
C SER A 264 21.82 12.45 12.31
N VAL A 265 21.29 12.25 11.10
CA VAL A 265 19.86 12.15 10.87
C VAL A 265 19.59 10.91 10.01
N ALA A 266 18.66 10.07 10.48
CA ALA A 266 18.13 8.93 9.75
C ALA A 266 16.70 9.23 9.29
N SER A 267 16.57 10.11 8.30
CA SER A 267 15.27 10.55 7.81
C SER A 267 15.31 10.82 6.31
N GLY A 268 14.23 10.43 5.62
CA GLY A 268 13.91 10.92 4.27
C GLY A 268 12.66 11.81 4.26
N MET A 269 12.17 12.19 5.45
CA MET A 269 10.98 13.01 5.64
C MET A 269 11.27 14.47 5.36
N ARG A 270 10.22 15.22 5.03
CA ARG A 270 10.25 16.67 5.06
C ARG A 270 10.53 17.18 6.49
N CYS A 271 11.53 18.05 6.66
CA CYS A 271 12.06 18.52 7.95
C CYS A 271 11.26 19.70 8.52
N ASP A 272 10.79 20.61 7.65
CA ASP A 272 10.14 21.86 8.06
C ASP A 272 8.76 21.67 8.72
N SER A 273 8.17 20.47 8.62
CA SER A 273 6.96 20.12 9.37
C SER A 273 7.16 20.05 10.88
N CYS A 274 8.41 19.80 11.32
CA CYS A 274 8.77 19.69 12.74
C CYS A 274 9.84 20.72 13.15
N HIS A 275 10.67 21.15 12.19
CA HIS A 275 11.76 22.12 12.37
C HIS A 275 11.49 23.37 11.52
N PRO A 276 10.50 24.21 11.90
CA PRO A 276 10.08 25.36 11.09
C PRO A 276 11.11 26.51 11.07
N SER A 277 12.10 26.50 11.96
CA SER A 277 13.13 27.54 12.08
C SER A 277 14.50 26.98 11.71
N ASN A 278 14.99 27.33 10.52
CA ASN A 278 16.31 26.91 10.04
C ASN A 278 17.45 27.90 10.34
N THR A 279 17.22 29.00 11.06
CA THR A 279 18.21 30.10 11.10
C THR A 279 18.30 30.91 12.40
N THR A 280 17.37 30.78 13.34
CA THR A 280 17.51 31.46 14.64
C THR A 280 18.49 30.66 15.50
N ASN A 281 19.75 31.10 15.52
CA ASN A 281 20.89 30.50 16.24
C ASN A 281 21.41 29.17 15.69
N HIS A 282 21.17 28.84 14.40
CA HIS A 282 21.88 27.72 13.79
C HIS A 282 23.36 28.10 13.64
N PRO A 283 24.31 27.34 14.20
CA PRO A 283 25.72 27.63 13.98
C PRO A 283 26.00 27.51 12.48
N LEU A 284 26.57 28.58 11.91
CA LEU A 284 27.13 28.60 10.55
C LEU A 284 28.50 27.95 10.53
#